data_AF-A0A8S3GU81-F1
#
_entry.id   AF-A0A8S3GU81-F1
#
_cell.length_a   1.000
_cell.length_b   1.000
_cell.length_c   1.000
_cell.angle_alpha   90.00
_cell.angle_beta   90.00
_cell.angle_gamma   90.00
#
_symmetry.space_group_name_H-M   'P 1'
#
loop_
_entity.id
_entity.type
_entity.pdbx_description
1 polymer ?
#
loop_
_entity_poly.entity_id
_entity_poly.type
_entity_poly.pdbx_seq_one_letter_code
_entity_poly.pdbx_strand_id
1 'polypeptide(L)'
;MGTGQVLLTYQSTYHWTRSLILSPSGDRLFVTVGSGSNVDIEYPSRASVQIANLDGTGNATYAWGLRNPVGIDFHPKSGELYVAVQERDELGDDLVPDYFTRIQ
;
A
#
# COMPACT_ATOMS: atom_id res chain seq x y z
N MET A 1 -8.28 13.62 -26.51
CA MET A 1 -7.89 13.28 -25.12
C MET A 1 -9.03 12.47 -24.53
N GLY A 2 -8.76 11.31 -23.92
CA GLY A 2 -9.81 10.49 -23.31
C GLY A 2 -10.32 11.11 -22.01
N THR A 3 -11.56 10.82 -21.62
CA THR A 3 -12.09 11.14 -20.29
C THR A 3 -11.46 10.18 -19.28
N GLY A 4 -10.86 10.69 -18.21
CA GLY A 4 -10.39 9.87 -17.10
C GLY A 4 -11.56 9.17 -16.39
N GLN A 5 -11.30 7.98 -15.86
CA GLN A 5 -12.25 7.21 -15.06
C GLN A 5 -11.69 6.97 -13.66
N VAL A 6 -12.53 7.03 -12.64
CA VAL A 6 -12.17 6.58 -11.29
C VAL A 6 -12.23 5.05 -11.25
N LEU A 7 -11.10 4.42 -10.95
CA LEU A 7 -10.99 2.96 -10.82
C LEU A 7 -11.20 2.49 -9.37
N LEU A 8 -10.62 3.21 -8.42
CA LEU A 8 -10.59 2.84 -7.00
C LEU A 8 -10.70 4.11 -6.14
N THR A 9 -11.45 4.00 -5.04
CA THR A 9 -11.62 5.09 -4.06
C THR A 9 -11.16 4.63 -2.69
N TYR A 10 -10.24 5.38 -2.08
CA TYR A 10 -9.75 5.16 -0.73
C TYR A 10 -9.94 6.43 0.10
N GLN A 11 -10.13 6.28 1.42
CA GLN A 11 -10.16 7.42 2.33
C GLN A 11 -8.83 8.18 2.27
N SER A 12 -8.86 9.52 2.38
CA SER A 12 -7.66 10.38 2.27
C SER A 12 -7.19 10.98 3.60
N THR A 13 -7.73 10.55 4.74
CA THR A 13 -7.27 11.02 6.05
C THR A 13 -5.85 10.53 6.36
N TYR A 14 -5.06 11.41 6.98
CA TYR A 14 -3.67 11.21 7.43
C TYR A 14 -2.72 10.70 6.35
N HIS A 15 -2.29 9.44 6.32
CA HIS A 15 -1.39 8.94 5.28
C HIS A 15 -2.13 8.72 3.94
N TRP A 16 -2.15 9.78 3.13
CA TRP A 16 -3.03 9.92 1.98
C TRP A 16 -2.38 9.58 0.63
N THR A 17 -1.05 9.47 0.59
CA THR A 17 -0.31 9.11 -0.63
C THR A 17 -0.63 7.68 -1.07
N ARG A 18 -0.64 7.44 -2.38
CA ARG A 18 -0.93 6.13 -2.99
C ARG A 18 0.15 5.82 -4.01
N SER A 19 1.00 4.85 -3.71
CA SER A 19 1.95 4.31 -4.68
C SER A 19 1.26 3.24 -5.51
N LEU A 20 1.51 3.25 -6.82
CA LEU A 20 0.87 2.38 -7.80
C LEU A 20 1.94 1.62 -8.57
N ILE A 21 1.78 0.30 -8.67
CA ILE A 21 2.64 -0.53 -9.51
C ILE A 21 1.81 -1.64 -10.18
N LEU A 22 2.17 -1.99 -11.41
CA LEU A 22 1.59 -3.14 -12.08
C LEU A 22 2.30 -4.43 -11.67
N SER A 23 1.59 -5.56 -11.68
CA SER A 23 2.24 -6.87 -11.64
C SER A 23 3.31 -6.98 -12.73
N PRO A 24 4.32 -7.86 -12.60
CA PRO A 24 5.30 -8.09 -13.66
C PRO A 24 4.67 -8.51 -15.00
N SER A 25 3.52 -9.18 -14.97
CA SER A 25 2.70 -9.54 -16.14
C SER A 25 1.87 -8.37 -16.70
N GLY A 26 1.73 -7.28 -15.96
CA GLY A 26 0.98 -6.09 -16.37
C GLY A 26 -0.54 -6.21 -16.26
N ASP A 27 -1.07 -7.28 -15.66
CA ASP A 27 -2.50 -7.62 -15.61
C ASP A 27 -3.21 -7.25 -14.30
N ARG A 28 -2.45 -6.88 -13.27
CA ARG A 28 -2.95 -6.51 -11.94
C ARG A 28 -2.38 -5.17 -11.52
N LEU A 29 -3.17 -4.36 -10.83
CA LEU A 29 -2.76 -3.11 -10.22
C LEU A 29 -2.61 -3.29 -8.71
N PHE A 30 -1.44 -2.95 -8.18
CA PHE A 30 -1.18 -2.88 -6.75
C PHE A 30 -1.22 -1.42 -6.29
N VAL A 31 -1.89 -1.16 -5.17
CA VAL A 31 -2.07 0.19 -4.60
C VAL A 31 -1.71 0.18 -3.13
N THR A 32 -0.76 1.01 -2.71
CA THR A 32 -0.49 1.19 -1.29
C THR A 32 -1.53 2.09 -0.63
N VAL A 33 -1.96 1.77 0.59
CA VAL A 33 -2.92 2.56 1.37
C VAL A 33 -2.40 2.72 2.79
N GLY A 34 -1.94 3.91 3.13
CA GLY A 34 -1.45 4.24 4.48
C GLY A 34 -2.56 4.31 5.53
N SER A 35 -2.18 4.27 6.80
CA SER A 35 -3.05 4.32 7.98
C SER A 35 -3.83 5.64 8.09
N GLY A 36 -4.94 5.62 8.81
CA GLY A 36 -5.77 6.79 9.09
C GLY A 36 -5.24 7.67 10.23
N SER A 37 -4.24 7.20 10.99
CA SER A 37 -3.67 7.90 12.14
C SER A 37 -2.21 7.50 12.42
N ASN A 38 -1.60 8.07 13.47
CA ASN A 38 -0.29 7.67 13.97
C ASN A 38 -0.34 6.29 14.66
N VAL A 39 -1.21 6.13 15.67
CA VAL A 39 -1.33 4.92 16.51
C VAL A 39 -2.79 4.64 16.83
N ASP A 40 -3.44 3.78 16.05
CA ASP A 40 -4.84 3.37 16.29
C ASP A 40 -5.13 2.01 15.63
N ILE A 41 -6.31 1.47 15.93
CA ILE A 41 -6.88 0.32 15.22
C ILE A 41 -7.36 0.80 13.85
N GLU A 42 -6.84 0.15 12.82
CA GLU A 42 -7.19 0.44 11.43
C GLU A 42 -8.31 -0.48 10.93
N TYR A 43 -9.18 0.07 10.10
CA TYR A 43 -10.20 -0.70 9.39
C TYR A 43 -9.75 -0.94 7.94
N PRO A 44 -10.03 -2.11 7.35
CA PRO A 44 -9.79 -2.33 5.93
C PRO A 44 -10.40 -1.19 5.10
N SER A 45 -9.67 -0.63 4.13
CA SER A 45 -8.42 -1.05 3.49
C SER A 45 -7.15 -0.34 3.98
N ARG A 46 -7.14 0.23 5.18
CA ARG A 46 -6.00 1.01 5.69
C ARG A 46 -4.80 0.14 6.07
N ALA A 47 -3.64 0.79 6.14
CA ALA A 47 -2.36 0.19 6.52
C ALA A 47 -2.03 -1.09 5.72
N SER A 48 -2.07 -0.99 4.40
CA SER A 48 -2.11 -2.15 3.52
C SER A 48 -1.53 -1.93 2.12
N VAL A 49 -1.39 -3.03 1.39
CA VAL A 49 -1.32 -3.06 -0.07
C VAL A 49 -2.60 -3.71 -0.58
N GLN A 50 -3.28 -3.02 -1.49
CA GLN A 50 -4.46 -3.49 -2.20
C GLN A 50 -4.06 -4.02 -3.58
N ILE A 51 -4.87 -4.92 -4.15
CA ILE A 51 -4.71 -5.46 -5.49
C ILE A 51 -6.06 -5.42 -6.22
N ALA A 52 -6.06 -5.01 -7.49
CA ALA A 52 -7.24 -4.95 -8.33
C ALA A 52 -6.93 -5.35 -9.78
N ASN A 53 -7.97 -5.54 -10.58
CA ASN A 53 -7.86 -5.58 -12.04
C ASN A 53 -7.65 -4.16 -12.59
N LEU A 54 -7.18 -4.05 -13.84
CA LEU A 54 -6.90 -2.74 -14.46
C LEU A 54 -8.16 -1.90 -14.73
N ASP A 55 -9.34 -2.52 -14.71
CA ASP A 55 -10.65 -1.86 -14.81
C ASP A 55 -11.21 -1.44 -13.44
N GLY A 56 -10.46 -1.65 -12.36
CA GLY A 56 -10.87 -1.35 -10.97
C GLY A 56 -11.70 -2.45 -10.29
N THR A 57 -12.09 -3.50 -11.02
CA THR A 57 -12.82 -4.63 -10.43
C THR A 57 -11.89 -5.52 -9.60
N GLY A 58 -12.47 -6.39 -8.76
CA GLY A 58 -11.69 -7.37 -7.99
C GLY A 58 -10.75 -6.76 -6.95
N ASN A 59 -11.03 -5.55 -6.48
CA ASN A 59 -10.27 -4.89 -5.41
C ASN A 59 -10.31 -5.73 -4.13
N ALA A 60 -9.14 -6.10 -3.62
CA ALA A 60 -8.97 -6.86 -2.40
C ALA A 60 -7.69 -6.44 -1.67
N THR A 61 -7.62 -6.73 -0.37
CA THR A 61 -6.39 -6.57 0.40
C THR A 61 -5.42 -7.69 0.06
N TYR A 62 -4.22 -7.33 -0.41
CA TYR A 62 -3.14 -8.27 -0.71
C TYR A 62 -2.27 -8.53 0.53
N ALA A 63 -1.91 -7.47 1.25
CA ALA A 63 -1.19 -7.54 2.52
C ALA A 63 -1.63 -6.39 3.43
N TRP A 64 -1.56 -6.59 4.75
CA TRP A 64 -1.98 -5.62 5.75
C TRP A 64 -1.01 -5.59 6.94
N GLY A 65 -1.19 -4.62 7.84
CA GLY A 65 -0.27 -4.40 8.97
C GLY A 65 0.93 -3.52 8.61
N LEU A 66 0.85 -2.82 7.48
CA LEU A 66 1.88 -1.93 6.96
C LEU A 66 1.44 -0.49 7.25
N ARG A 67 1.91 0.17 8.31
CA ARG A 67 1.34 1.47 8.76
C ARG A 67 1.30 2.51 7.63
N ASN A 68 2.43 2.79 7.00
CA ASN A 68 2.50 3.75 5.90
C ASN A 68 3.44 3.26 4.77
N PRO A 69 2.97 2.35 3.90
CA PRO A 69 3.73 1.79 2.79
C PRO A 69 3.84 2.82 1.66
N VAL A 70 4.97 3.53 1.60
CA VAL A 70 5.21 4.58 0.59
C VAL A 70 6.05 4.08 -0.58
N GLY A 71 6.95 3.11 -0.36
CA GLY A 71 7.74 2.49 -1.41
C GLY A 71 7.25 1.08 -1.69
N ILE A 72 7.07 0.72 -2.97
CA ILE A 72 6.67 -0.62 -3.39
C ILE A 72 7.31 -0.93 -4.74
N ASP A 73 7.89 -2.13 -4.89
CA ASP A 73 8.42 -2.59 -6.18
C ASP A 73 8.52 -4.11 -6.26
N PHE A 74 8.48 -4.64 -7.47
CA PHE A 74 8.80 -6.03 -7.76
C PHE A 74 10.30 -6.18 -8.02
N HIS A 75 10.95 -7.11 -7.32
CA HIS A 75 12.34 -7.42 -7.59
C HIS A 75 12.49 -7.99 -9.01
N PRO A 76 13.32 -7.40 -9.88
CA PRO A 76 13.25 -7.61 -11.34
C PRO A 76 13.68 -9.01 -11.81
N LYS A 77 14.34 -9.78 -10.95
CA LYS A 77 14.78 -11.15 -11.27
C LYS A 77 13.90 -12.23 -10.63
N SER A 78 13.44 -12.00 -9.40
CA SER A 78 12.66 -13.00 -8.65
C SER A 78 11.15 -12.80 -8.78
N GLY A 79 10.69 -11.61 -9.16
CA GLY A 79 9.27 -11.26 -9.19
C GLY A 79 8.65 -11.12 -7.80
N GLU A 80 9.45 -11.10 -6.74
CA GLU A 80 8.98 -10.91 -5.37
C GLU A 80 8.62 -9.46 -5.11
N LEU A 81 7.52 -9.22 -4.39
CA LEU A 81 7.06 -7.88 -4.03
C LEU A 81 7.72 -7.41 -2.73
N TYR A 82 8.32 -6.22 -2.77
CA TYR A 82 8.92 -5.58 -1.61
C TYR A 82 8.23 -4.25 -1.31
N VAL A 83 8.23 -3.88 -0.03
CA VAL A 83 7.62 -2.64 0.47
C VAL A 83 8.52 -1.96 1.51
N ALA A 84 8.63 -0.64 1.44
CA ALA A 84 9.20 0.21 2.48
C ALA A 84 8.07 0.86 3.27
N VAL A 85 8.08 0.69 4.59
CA VAL A 85 7.02 1.13 5.51
C VAL A 85 7.56 2.12 6.50
N GLN A 86 6.91 3.28 6.58
CA GLN A 86 7.14 4.25 7.66
C GLN A 86 6.33 3.87 8.89
N GLU A 87 7.01 3.61 10.00
CA GLU A 87 6.41 3.15 11.24
C GLU A 87 5.99 4.30 12.17
N ARG A 88 5.46 3.96 13.35
CA ARG A 88 4.86 4.93 14.30
C ARG A 88 5.85 5.99 14.73
N ASP A 89 5.33 7.18 14.95
CA ASP A 89 6.10 8.34 15.41
C ASP A 89 5.85 8.57 16.91
N GLU A 90 6.76 9.30 17.57
CA GLU A 90 6.58 9.85 18.94
C GLU A 90 6.39 8.81 20.07
N LEU A 91 6.91 7.59 19.91
CA LEU A 91 6.83 6.53 20.94
C LEU A 91 8.01 6.52 21.94
N GLY A 92 8.91 7.49 21.87
CA GLY A 92 10.08 7.56 22.76
C GLY A 92 10.98 6.33 22.62
N ASP A 93 11.31 5.66 23.72
CA ASP A 93 12.18 4.49 23.73
C ASP A 93 11.53 3.24 23.10
N ASP A 94 10.20 3.24 22.93
CA ASP A 94 9.44 2.19 22.25
C ASP A 94 9.29 2.45 20.74
N LEU A 95 10.04 3.41 20.19
CA LEU A 95 9.99 3.76 18.77
C LEU A 95 10.43 2.57 17.91
N VAL A 96 9.50 2.10 17.10
CA VAL A 96 9.73 1.06 16.10
C VAL A 96 10.45 1.66 14.89
N PRO A 97 11.47 0.98 14.33
CA PRO A 97 12.14 1.48 13.13
C PRO A 97 11.25 1.32 11.90
N ASP A 98 11.41 2.25 10.96
CA ASP A 98 11.00 2.03 9.57
C ASP A 98 11.65 0.74 9.05
N TYR A 99 10.95 0.03 8.17
CA TYR A 99 11.45 -1.23 7.64
C TYR A 99 11.20 -1.41 6.15
N PHE A 100 12.05 -2.26 5.57
CA PHE A 100 11.91 -2.78 4.21
C PHE A 100 11.71 -4.28 4.30
N THR A 101 10.63 -4.78 3.71
CA THR A 101 10.27 -6.20 3.82
C THR A 101 9.72 -6.76 2.51
N ARG A 102 9.85 -8.07 2.34
CA ARG A 102 9.18 -8.84 1.30
C ARG A 102 7.77 -9.15 1.76
N ILE A 103 6.77 -8.94 0.91
CA ILE A 103 5.41 -9.42 1.13
C ILE A 103 5.34 -10.91 0.75
N GLN A 104 4.74 -11.74 1.62
CA GLN A 104 4.58 -13.20 1.44
C GLN A 104 3.12 -13.58 1.34
#